data_AF-A0A959WZU0-F1
#
_entry.id   AF-A0A959WZU0-F1
#
_cell.length_a   1.000
_cell.length_b   1.000
_cell.length_c   1.000
_cell.angle_alpha   90.00
_cell.angle_beta   90.00
_cell.angle_gamma   90.00
#
_symmetry.space_group_name_H-M   'P 1'
#
loop_
_entity.id
_entity.type
_entity.pdbx_description
1 polymer ?
#
loop_
_entity_poly.entity_id
_entity_poly.type
_entity_poly.pdbx_seq_one_letter_code
_entity_poly.pdbx_strand_id
1 'polypeptide(L)' 'MPLFVSSSDIAALSLRVDRLQRTLDAVVAHLDVDVPADPIDEELREMVRAGRPIDAIKRYREHSGAGLAESKLYLDGLGR' A
#
# COMPACT_ATOMS: atom_id res chain seq x y z
N MET A 1 24.16 -12.76 13.47
CA MET A 1 23.51 -12.17 14.66
C MET A 1 22.12 -11.71 14.24
N PRO A 2 21.04 -12.49 14.48
CA PRO A 2 19.70 -12.01 14.17
C PRO A 2 19.37 -10.90 15.17
N LEU A 3 18.91 -9.76 14.67
CA LEU A 3 18.33 -8.69 15.49
C LEU A 3 17.00 -9.23 16.03
N PHE A 4 16.95 -9.57 17.31
CA PHE A 4 15.70 -9.91 17.98
C PHE A 4 14.98 -8.59 18.28
N VAL A 5 14.07 -8.20 17.39
CA VAL A 5 13.14 -7.10 17.67
C VAL A 5 12.18 -7.59 18.75
N SER A 6 12.09 -6.89 19.88
CA SER A 6 11.15 -7.27 20.94
C SER A 6 9.71 -7.01 20.47
N SER A 7 8.78 -7.86 20.92
CA SER A 7 7.34 -7.66 20.69
C SER A 7 6.87 -6.28 21.17
N SER A 8 7.49 -5.74 22.24
CA SER A 8 7.23 -4.38 22.73
C SER A 8 7.67 -3.29 21.74
N ASP A 9 8.80 -3.48 21.06
CA ASP A 9 9.33 -2.51 20.10
C ASP A 9 8.45 -2.46 18.85
N ILE A 10 7.97 -3.62 18.40
CA ILE A 10 7.01 -3.73 17.31
C ILE A 10 5.72 -2.99 17.65
N ALA A 11 5.16 -3.22 18.85
CA ALA A 11 3.93 -2.55 19.28
C ALA A 11 4.09 -1.02 19.37
N ALA A 12 5.21 -0.54 19.91
CA ALA A 12 5.52 0.88 19.97
C ALA A 12 5.68 1.50 18.58
N LEU A 13 6.30 0.77 17.65
CA LEU A 13 6.45 1.20 16.26
C LEU A 13 5.10 1.28 15.54
N SER A 14 4.23 0.27 15.69
CA SER A 14 2.89 0.26 15.09
C SER A 14 2.07 1.48 15.54
N LEU A 15 2.03 1.78 16.85
CA LEU A 15 1.33 2.97 17.35
C LEU A 15 1.87 4.27 16.76
N ARG A 16 3.20 4.35 16.57
CA ARG A 16 3.85 5.51 15.96
C ARG A 16 3.47 5.63 14.48
N VAL A 17 3.46 4.53 13.74
CA VAL A 17 3.02 4.48 12.33
C VAL A 17 1.56 4.90 12.22
N ASP A 18 0.67 4.38 13.06
CA ASP A 18 -0.77 4.73 13.04
C ASP A 18 -1.01 6.22 13.30
N ARG A 19 -0.22 6.83 14.19
CA ARG A 19 -0.28 8.27 14.44
C ARG A 19 0.21 9.07 13.23
N LEU A 20 1.28 8.62 12.59
CA LEU A 20 1.82 9.26 11.39
C LEU A 20 0.82 9.17 10.24
N GLN A 21 0.24 8.00 10.00
CA GLN A 21 -0.80 7.81 8.98
C GLN A 21 -1.98 8.76 9.19
N ARG A 22 -2.56 8.80 10.40
CA ARG A 22 -3.67 9.74 10.70
C ARG A 22 -3.30 11.21 10.52
N THR A 23 -2.05 11.58 10.80
CA THR A 23 -1.59 12.96 10.61
C THR A 23 -1.44 13.27 9.12
N LEU A 24 -0.91 12.34 8.33
CA LEU A 24 -0.80 12.47 6.88
C LEU A 24 -2.17 12.57 6.22
N ASP A 25 -3.12 11.72 6.60
CA ASP A 25 -4.50 11.76 6.06
C ASP A 25 -5.16 13.12 6.28
N ALA A 26 -4.99 13.70 7.47
CA ALA A 26 -5.53 15.02 7.80
C ALA A 26 -4.86 16.16 6.98
N VAL A 27 -3.56 16.04 6.72
CA VAL A 27 -2.81 17.01 5.91
C VAL A 27 -3.21 16.91 4.44
N VAL A 28 -3.31 15.69 3.89
CA VAL A 28 -3.75 15.45 2.51
C VAL A 28 -5.16 16.02 2.30
N ALA A 29 -6.08 15.73 3.22
CA ALA A 29 -7.44 16.26 3.17
C ALA A 29 -7.51 17.79 3.27
N HIS A 30 -6.58 18.42 3.99
CA HIS A 30 -6.54 19.87 4.15
C HIS A 30 -5.94 20.60 2.93
N LEU A 31 -4.96 19.98 2.26
CA LEU A 31 -4.19 20.60 1.19
C LEU A 31 -4.76 20.34 -0.21
N ASP A 32 -5.78 19.48 -0.34
CA ASP A 32 -6.35 19.04 -1.64
C ASP A 32 -5.26 18.55 -2.61
N VAL A 33 -4.28 17.82 -2.05
CA VAL A 33 -3.14 17.31 -2.81
C VAL A 33 -3.55 16.01 -3.46
N ASP A 34 -3.48 16.00 -4.80
CA ASP A 34 -3.59 14.77 -5.58
C ASP A 34 -2.34 13.93 -5.31
N VAL A 35 -2.51 12.84 -4.56
CA VAL A 35 -1.39 11.97 -4.18
C VAL A 35 -0.89 11.31 -5.46
N PRO A 36 0.40 11.50 -5.82
CA PRO A 36 0.92 10.98 -7.06
C PRO A 36 0.73 9.46 -7.11
N ALA A 37 0.26 8.99 -8.27
CA ALA A 37 0.12 7.58 -8.59
C ALA A 37 1.42 6.82 -8.22
N ASP A 38 1.27 5.62 -7.71
CA ASP A 38 2.42 4.79 -7.40
C ASP A 38 3.15 4.48 -8.73
N PRO A 39 4.50 4.51 -8.78
CA PRO A 39 5.25 4.21 -10.00
C PRO A 39 4.85 2.90 -10.69
N ILE A 40 4.28 1.94 -9.94
CA ILE A 40 3.84 0.65 -10.47
C ILE A 40 2.43 0.67 -11.08
N ASP A 41 1.67 1.76 -10.93
CA ASP A 41 0.25 1.80 -11.30
C ASP A 41 0.00 1.51 -12.77
N GLU A 42 0.87 2.01 -13.67
CA GLU A 42 0.70 1.72 -15.10
C GLU A 42 0.99 0.26 -15.41
N GLU A 43 2.03 -0.33 -14.80
CA GLU A 43 2.35 -1.76 -14.91
C GLU A 43 1.15 -2.61 -14.46
N LEU A 44 0.54 -2.25 -13.32
CA LEU A 44 -0.63 -2.94 -12.79
C LEU A 44 -1.88 -2.78 -13.68
N ARG A 45 -2.15 -1.57 -14.18
CA ARG A 45 -3.27 -1.33 -15.11
C ARG A 45 -3.11 -2.13 -16.40
N GLU A 46 -1.90 -2.20 -16.96
CA GLU A 46 -1.63 -3.01 -18.14
C GLU A 46 -1.89 -4.50 -17.89
N MET A 47 -1.44 -5.04 -16.75
CA MET A 47 -1.71 -6.44 -16.38
C MET A 47 -3.21 -6.72 -16.22
N VAL A 48 -3.96 -5.79 -15.60
CA VAL A 48 -5.42 -5.92 -15.45
C VAL A 48 -6.11 -5.87 -16.82
N ARG A 49 -5.76 -4.91 -17.69
CA ARG A 49 -6.28 -4.79 -19.06
C ARG A 49 -5.95 -6.02 -19.91
N ALA A 50 -4.79 -6.64 -19.69
CA ALA A 50 -4.36 -7.87 -20.34
C ALA A 50 -5.05 -9.14 -19.80
N GLY A 51 -6.01 -9.02 -18.86
CA GLY A 51 -6.72 -10.16 -18.29
C GLY A 51 -5.88 -10.99 -17.30
N ARG A 52 -4.85 -10.38 -16.70
CA ARG A 52 -3.92 -11.02 -15.75
C ARG A 52 -4.02 -10.43 -14.32
N PRO A 53 -5.21 -10.39 -13.69
CA PRO A 53 -5.39 -9.75 -12.39
C PRO A 53 -4.64 -10.46 -11.25
N ILE A 54 -4.46 -11.78 -11.33
CA ILE A 54 -3.71 -12.54 -10.32
C ILE A 54 -2.23 -12.14 -10.31
N ASP A 55 -1.65 -11.89 -11.50
CA ASP A 55 -0.26 -11.47 -11.61
C ASP A 55 -0.09 -10.03 -11.09
N ALA A 56 -1.05 -9.15 -11.39
CA ALA A 56 -1.08 -7.80 -10.83
C ALA A 56 -1.16 -7.82 -9.29
N ILE A 57 -2.01 -8.69 -8.71
CA ILE A 57 -2.12 -8.85 -7.25
C ILE A 57 -0.77 -9.28 -6.67
N LYS A 58 -0.12 -10.29 -7.25
CA LYS A 58 1.20 -10.75 -6.77
C LYS A 58 2.23 -9.63 -6.85
N ARG A 59 2.28 -8.94 -7.97
CA ARG A 59 3.22 -7.84 -8.22
C ARG A 59 3.04 -6.70 -7.22
N TYR A 60 1.80 -6.29 -6.93
CA TYR A 60 1.52 -5.26 -5.93
C TYR A 60 1.87 -5.71 -4.52
N ARG A 61 1.64 -6.99 -4.16
CA ARG A 61 2.05 -7.54 -2.86
C ARG A 61 3.57 -7.55 -2.67
N GLU A 62 4.31 -7.87 -3.71
CA GLU A 62 5.77 -7.82 -3.69
C GLU A 62 6.29 -6.38 -3.55
N HIS A 63 5.59 -5.41 -4.13
CA HIS A 63 5.95 -4.00 -4.06
C HIS A 63 5.62 -3.36 -2.70
N SER A 64 4.39 -3.55 -2.23
CA SER A 64 3.83 -2.85 -1.05
C SER A 64 3.92 -3.64 0.25
N GLY A 65 4.12 -4.97 0.18
CA GLY A 65 3.99 -5.87 1.33
C GLY A 65 2.54 -6.12 1.77
N ALA A 66 1.55 -5.63 1.01
CA ALA A 66 0.15 -5.69 1.39
C ALA A 66 -0.41 -7.13 1.46
N GLY A 67 -1.49 -7.26 2.24
CA GLY A 67 -2.30 -8.47 2.28
C GLY A 67 -3.05 -8.71 0.97
N LEU A 68 -3.59 -9.91 0.79
CA LEU A 68 -4.36 -10.27 -0.42
C LEU A 68 -5.59 -9.37 -0.61
N ALA A 69 -6.32 -9.09 0.48
CA ALA A 69 -7.52 -8.27 0.44
C ALA A 69 -7.20 -6.81 0.06
N GLU A 70 -6.18 -6.22 0.69
CA GLU A 70 -5.71 -4.86 0.40
C GLU A 70 -5.24 -4.73 -1.05
N SER A 71 -4.52 -5.74 -1.54
CA SER A 71 -4.01 -5.76 -2.91
C SER A 71 -5.11 -5.81 -3.95
N LYS A 72 -6.16 -6.59 -3.68
CA LYS A 72 -7.34 -6.64 -4.53
C LYS A 72 -8.07 -5.29 -4.52
N LEU A 73 -8.30 -4.73 -3.33
CA LEU A 73 -8.98 -3.44 -3.18
C LEU A 73 -8.26 -2.34 -3.96
N TYR A 74 -6.92 -2.32 -3.90
CA TYR A 74 -6.11 -1.38 -4.64
C TYR A 74 -6.28 -1.50 -6.16
N LEU A 75 -6.16 -2.71 -6.69
CA LEU A 75 -6.33 -2.96 -8.13
C LEU A 75 -7.75 -2.68 -8.62
N ASP A 76 -8.76 -2.98 -7.81
CA ASP A 76 -10.16 -2.65 -8.11
C ASP A 76 -10.34 -1.13 -8.23
N GLY A 77 -9.60 -0.35 -7.42
CA GLY A 77 -9.54 1.12 -7.52
C GLY A 77 -8.83 1.65 -8.78
N LEU A 78 -7.78 0.95 -9.24
CA LEU A 78 -7.03 1.32 -10.46
C LEU A 78 -7.79 1.03 -11.76
N GLY A 79 -8.76 0.12 -11.72
CA GLY A 79 -9.55 -0.31 -12.89
C GLY A 79 -10.80 0.52 -13.17
N ARG A 80 -11.10 1.54 -12.35
CA ARG A 80 -12.22 2.47 -12.54
C ARG A 80 -11.80 3.67 -13.40
#